data_AF-A0A258XD02-F1
#
_entry.id   AF-A0A258XD02-F1
#
_cell.length_a   1.000
_cell.length_b   1.000
_cell.length_c   1.000
_cell.angle_alpha   90.00
_cell.angle_beta   90.00
_cell.angle_gamma   90.00
#
_symmetry.space_group_name_H-M   'P 1'
#
loop_
_entity.id
_entity.type
_entity.pdbx_description
1 polymer ?
#
loop_
_entity_poly.entity_id
_entity_poly.type
_entity_poly.pdbx_seq_one_letter_code
_entity_poly.pdbx_strand_id
1 'polypeptide(L)' 'MGQISKCGNADMRRLLTHAAMVLMTATKSWCFLKTWGIKISKKHGNKKAYMAVGRKLAIIMHRMLITGEAFRYTATIKA' A
#
# COMPACT_ATOMS: atom_id res chain seq x y z
N MET A 1 -7.29 7.60 19.87
CA MET A 1 -8.04 7.03 18.73
C MET A 1 -8.28 8.14 17.71
N GLY A 2 -7.34 8.37 16.80
CA GLY A 2 -7.48 9.42 15.78
C GLY A 2 -8.32 8.92 14.61
N GLN A 3 -9.42 9.59 14.29
CA GLN A 3 -10.18 9.31 13.08
C GLN A 3 -9.42 9.88 11.87
N ILE A 4 -9.28 9.07 10.83
CA ILE A 4 -8.69 9.53 9.58
C ILE A 4 -9.80 10.19 8.76
N SER A 5 -9.58 11.44 8.34
CA SER A 5 -10.51 12.15 7.46
C SER A 5 -10.84 11.30 6.23
N LYS A 6 -12.13 11.21 5.89
CA LYS A 6 -12.64 10.46 4.73
C LYS A 6 -12.65 11.29 3.44
N CYS A 7 -11.99 12.45 3.42
CA CYS A 7 -11.89 13.30 2.23
C CYS A 7 -11.36 12.54 1.00
N GLY A 8 -11.89 12.90 -0.17
CA GLY A 8 -11.59 12.26 -1.48
C GLY A 8 -12.64 11.24 -1.94
N ASN A 9 -12.44 10.68 -3.13
CA ASN A 9 -13.38 9.74 -3.73
C ASN A 9 -13.44 8.41 -2.94
N ALA A 10 -14.65 8.00 -2.56
CA ALA A 10 -14.91 6.75 -1.85
C ALA A 10 -14.54 5.52 -2.69
N ASP A 11 -14.78 5.56 -4.00
CA ASP A 11 -14.50 4.45 -4.91
C ASP A 11 -13.01 4.21 -5.06
N MET A 12 -12.23 5.29 -5.18
CA MET A 12 -10.77 5.19 -5.24
C MET A 12 -10.20 4.54 -3.98
N ARG A 13 -10.74 4.88 -2.81
CA ARG A 13 -10.34 4.25 -1.54
C ARG A 13 -10.68 2.77 -1.51
N ARG A 14 -11.85 2.38 -2.02
CA ARG A 14 -12.30 1.00 -2.10
C ARG A 14 -11.39 0.19 -3.04
N LEU A 15 -11.12 0.72 -4.23
CA LEU A 15 -10.25 0.11 -5.23
C LEU A 15 -8.83 -0.08 -4.70
N LEU A 16 -8.23 0.95 -4.10
CA LEU A 16 -6.90 0.86 -3.51
C LEU A 16 -6.81 -0.15 -2.37
N THR A 17 -7.87 -0.26 -1.56
CA THR A 17 -7.92 -1.25 -0.47
C THR A 17 -8.04 -2.67 -1.03
N HIS A 18 -8.83 -2.86 -2.10
CA HIS A 18 -8.94 -4.15 -2.78
C HIS A 18 -7.62 -4.56 -3.45
N ALA A 19 -6.97 -3.62 -4.14
CA ALA A 19 -5.66 -3.85 -4.73
C ALA A 19 -4.61 -4.20 -3.67
N ALA A 20 -4.63 -3.51 -2.52
CA ALA A 20 -3.75 -3.82 -1.40
C ALA A 20 -4.02 -5.20 -0.78
N MET A 21 -5.29 -5.61 -0.70
CA MET A 21 -5.66 -6.96 -0.28
C MET A 21 -5.05 -8.01 -1.22
N VAL A 22 -5.27 -7.87 -2.53
CA VAL A 22 -4.71 -8.77 -3.55
C VAL A 22 -3.18 -8.78 -3.52
N LEU A 23 -2.54 -7.62 -3.36
CA LEU A 23 -1.09 -7.51 -3.23
C LEU A 23 -0.56 -8.29 -2.01
N MET A 24 -1.29 -8.28 -0.90
CA MET A 24 -0.87 -9.00 0.31
C MET A 24 -1.18 -10.49 0.24
N THR A 25 -2.27 -10.91 -0.39
CA THR A 25 -2.75 -12.30 -0.38
C THR A 25 -2.32 -13.12 -1.60
N ALA A 26 -2.35 -12.55 -2.80
CA ALA A 26 -2.17 -13.27 -4.06
C ALA A 26 -0.75 -13.18 -4.63
N THR A 27 0.02 -12.14 -4.29
CA THR A 27 1.39 -11.98 -4.83
C THR A 27 2.37 -12.94 -4.15
N LYS A 28 3.01 -13.80 -4.94
CA LYS A 28 4.07 -14.72 -4.45
C LYS A 28 5.39 -14.01 -4.13
N SER A 29 5.66 -12.88 -4.80
CA SER A 29 6.88 -12.10 -4.59
C SER A 29 6.90 -11.40 -3.22
N TRP A 30 8.04 -11.49 -2.54
CA TRP A 30 8.29 -10.73 -1.32
C TRP A 30 8.77 -9.31 -1.69
N CYS A 31 8.00 -8.30 -1.30
CA CYS A 31 8.37 -6.90 -1.47
C CYS A 31 8.30 -6.15 -0.13
N PHE A 32 9.05 -5.07 0.00
CA PHE A 32 9.06 -4.24 1.21
C PHE A 32 7.66 -3.76 1.61
N LEU A 33 6.81 -3.44 0.63
CA LEU A 33 5.45 -3.01 0.89
C LEU A 33 4.59 -4.12 1.51
N LYS A 34 4.78 -5.38 1.06
CA LYS A 34 4.11 -6.56 1.62
C LYS A 34 4.60 -6.85 3.04
N THR A 35 5.90 -6.79 3.30
CA THR A 35 6.45 -7.03 4.64
C THR A 35 5.97 -5.99 5.64
N TRP A 36 5.93 -4.73 5.21
CA TRP A 36 5.38 -3.63 5.99
C TRP A 36 3.88 -3.82 6.27
N GLY A 37 3.11 -4.22 5.26
CA GLY A 37 1.68 -4.55 5.41
C GLY A 37 1.42 -5.67 6.40
N ILE A 38 2.20 -6.75 6.36
CA ILE A 38 2.10 -7.88 7.31
C ILE A 38 2.40 -7.39 8.74
N LYS A 39 3.44 -6.55 8.93
CA LYS A 39 3.77 -5.99 10.26
C LYS A 39 2.63 -5.12 10.81
N ILE A 40 1.93 -4.36 9.96
CA ILE A 40 0.76 -3.56 10.39
C ILE A 40 -0.43 -4.46 10.71
N SER A 41 -0.68 -5.48 9.89
CA SER A 41 -1.76 -6.46 10.12
C SER A 41 -1.64 -7.09 11.51
N LYS A 42 -0.43 -7.51 11.90
CA LYS A 42 -0.16 -8.05 13.25
C LYS A 42 -0.47 -7.08 14.39
N LYS A 43 -0.31 -5.77 14.18
CA LYS A 43 -0.49 -4.74 15.23
C LYS A 43 -1.91 -4.17 15.30
N HIS A 44 -2.57 -4.00 14.16
CA HIS A 44 -3.81 -3.21 14.03
C HIS A 44 -4.95 -3.94 13.31
N GLY A 45 -4.72 -5.18 12.87
CA GLY A 45 -5.67 -5.99 12.12
C GLY A 45 -5.68 -5.72 10.62
N ASN A 46 -6.22 -6.68 9.87
CA ASN A 46 -6.17 -6.72 8.40
C ASN A 46 -6.82 -5.52 7.72
N LYS A 47 -7.99 -5.06 8.20
CA LYS A 47 -8.71 -3.92 7.60
C LYS A 47 -7.86 -2.64 7.60
N LYS A 48 -7.20 -2.35 8.73
CA LYS A 48 -6.32 -1.17 8.86
C LYS A 48 -5.03 -1.35 8.06
N ALA A 49 -4.51 -2.56 7.97
CA ALA A 49 -3.34 -2.88 7.16
C ALA A 49 -3.60 -2.65 5.66
N TYR A 50 -4.69 -3.19 5.11
CA TYR A 50 -5.02 -3.00 3.69
C TYR A 50 -5.20 -1.52 3.34
N MET A 51 -5.88 -0.76 4.20
CA MET A 51 -6.03 0.68 4.01
C MET A 51 -4.68 1.43 4.05
N ALA A 52 -3.79 1.08 4.97
CA ALA A 52 -2.46 1.69 5.08
C ALA A 52 -1.57 1.34 3.87
N VAL A 53 -1.59 0.08 3.45
CA VAL A 53 -0.86 -0.42 2.27
C VAL A 53 -1.37 0.23 1.00
N GLY A 54 -2.69 0.33 0.81
CA GLY A 54 -3.28 0.98 -0.35
C GLY A 54 -2.87 2.46 -0.49
N ARG A 55 -2.77 3.19 0.63
CA ARG A 55 -2.27 4.58 0.60
C ARG A 55 -0.80 4.66 0.20
N LYS A 56 0.05 3.81 0.77
CA LYS A 56 1.47 3.76 0.41
C LYS A 56 1.64 3.35 -1.05
N LEU A 57 0.83 2.40 -1.54
CA LEU A 57 0.82 1.95 -2.93
C LEU A 57 0.46 3.09 -3.89
N ALA A 58 -0.59 3.86 -3.58
CA ALA A 58 -0.98 5.02 -4.40
C ALA A 58 0.15 6.04 -4.55
N ILE A 59 0.87 6.33 -3.47
CA ILE A 59 2.03 7.24 -3.50
C ILE A 59 3.13 6.66 -4.39
N ILE A 60 3.44 5.37 -4.28
CA ILE A 60 4.46 4.72 -5.10
C ILE A 60 4.06 4.76 -6.57
N MET A 61 2.83 4.39 -6.91
CA MET A 61 2.33 4.43 -8.29
C MET A 61 2.38 5.84 -8.88
N HIS A 62 1.98 6.85 -8.10
CA HIS A 62 2.06 8.25 -8.52
C HIS A 62 3.50 8.70 -8.76
N ARG A 63 4.45 8.27 -7.90
CA ARG A 63 5.88 8.56 -8.10
C ARG A 63 6.45 7.85 -9.32
N MET A 64 6.09 6.60 -9.55
CA MET A 64 6.46 5.86 -10.75
C MET A 64 5.95 6.55 -12.01
N LEU A 65 4.70 7.06 -11.98
CA LEU A 65 4.12 7.77 -13.12
C LEU A 65 4.88 9.06 -13.47
N ILE A 66 5.32 9.81 -12.46
CA ILE A 66 6.07 11.06 -12.68
C ILE A 66 7.51 10.80 -13.11
N THR A 67 8.17 9.82 -12.50
CA THR A 67 9.61 9.56 -12.69
C THR A 67 9.89 8.61 -13.86
N GLY A 68 8.90 7.83 -14.29
CA GLY A 68 9.08 6.73 -15.24
C GLY A 68 9.83 5.52 -14.66
N GLU A 69 10.18 5.53 -13.37
CA GLU A 69 10.90 4.40 -12.76
C GLU A 69 9.98 3.21 -12.49
N ALA A 70 10.52 2.01 -12.66
CA ALA A 70 9.82 0.76 -12.37
C ALA A 70 9.63 0.51 -10.87
N PHE A 71 8.66 -0.34 -10.51
CA PHE A 71 8.39 -0.68 -9.12
C PHE A 71 9.57 -1.42 -8.49
N ARG A 72 10.02 -0.92 -7.34
CA ARG A 72 11.17 -1.48 -6.61
C ARG A 72 10.69 -2.49 -5.58
N TYR A 73 11.04 -3.75 -5.78
CA TYR A 73 10.71 -4.83 -4.84
C TYR A 73 11.54 -4.75 -3.55
N THR A 74 12.78 -4.25 -3.65
CA THR A 74 13.70 -4.03 -2.55
C THR A 74 13.70 -2.55 -2.11
N ALA A 75 13.91 -2.31 -0.82
CA ALA A 75 14.13 -0.96 -0.28
C ALA A 75 15.55 -0.49 -0.60
N THR A 76 15.93 -0.47 -1.87
CA THR A 76 17.14 0.20 -2.28
C THR A 76 16.78 1.70 -2.27
N ILE A 77 17.44 2.51 -1.47
CA ILE A 77 17.29 3.97 -1.53
C ILE A 77 18.31 4.42 -2.57
N LYS A 78 17.86 5.11 -3.64
CA LYS A 78 18.82 5.83 -4.49
C LYS A 78 19.17 7.11 -3.72
N ALA A 79 20.43 7.26 -3.35
CA ALA A 79 20.99 8.48 -2.78
C ALA A 79 20.97 9.60 -3.84
#